data_AF-A0A5D4ILI3-F1
#
_entry.id   AF-A0A5D4ILI3-F1
#
_cell.length_a   1.000
_cell.length_b   1.000
_cell.length_c   1.000
_cell.angle_alpha   90.00
_cell.angle_beta   90.00
_cell.angle_gamma   90.00
#
_symmetry.space_group_name_H-M   'P 1'
#
loop_
_entity.id
_entity.type
_entity.pdbx_description
1 polymer ?
#
loop_
_entity_poly.entity_id
_entity_poly.type
_entity_poly.pdbx_seq_one_letter_code
_entity_poly.pdbx_strand_id
1 'polypeptide(L)' 'ASGVPAASLAVSGGGDGDGEVVVMVARKGTPMWRVVQQIESAVGEN' A
#
# COMPACT_ATOMS: atom_id res chain seq x y z
N ALA A 1 12.09 12.44 17.41
CA ALA A 1 12.67 11.73 16.26
C ALA A 1 11.55 11.51 15.25
N SER A 2 11.53 12.26 14.14
CA SER A 2 10.60 12.02 13.04
C SER A 2 10.95 10.68 12.41
N GLY A 3 10.18 9.64 12.74
CA GLY A 3 10.18 8.42 11.95
C GLY A 3 9.48 8.75 10.65
N VAL A 4 10.24 8.90 9.57
CA VAL A 4 9.67 8.74 8.23
C VAL A 4 8.86 7.45 8.26
N PRO A 5 7.54 7.46 8.00
CA PRO A 5 6.86 6.19 7.74
C PRO A 5 7.66 5.58 6.59
N ALA A 6 8.17 4.37 6.77
CA ALA A 6 8.79 3.64 5.68
C ALA A 6 7.73 3.62 4.58
N ALA A 7 7.91 4.48 3.58
CA ALA A 7 6.94 4.68 2.53
C ALA A 7 6.75 3.30 1.91
N SER A 8 5.63 2.67 2.21
CA SER A 8 5.15 1.55 1.43
C SER A 8 4.93 2.16 0.06
N LEU A 9 5.90 1.97 -0.82
CA LEU A 9 5.84 2.44 -2.19
C LEU A 9 4.72 1.63 -2.85
N ALA A 10 3.50 2.15 -2.78
CA ALA A 10 2.38 1.63 -3.56
C ALA A 10 2.70 1.96 -5.01
N VAL A 11 3.07 0.95 -5.78
CA VAL A 11 3.21 1.07 -7.23
C VAL A 11 1.85 0.72 -7.80
N SER A 12 1.08 1.74 -8.19
CA SER A 12 -0.06 1.56 -9.09
C SER A 12 0.49 1.29 -10.48
N GLY A 13 0.53 0.01 -10.86
CA GLY A 13 0.86 -0.39 -12.23
C GLY A 13 -0.26 0.08 -13.15
N GLY A 14 0.01 1.12 -13.93
CA GLY A 14 -0.96 1.73 -14.84
C GLY A 14 -1.56 0.71 -15.81
N GLY A 15 -2.85 0.46 -15.64
CA GLY A 15 -3.70 -0.21 -16.60
C GLY A 15 -5.07 0.44 -16.52
N ASP A 16 -5.39 1.27 -17.52
CA ASP A 16 -6.68 1.94 -17.67
C ASP A 16 -7.84 0.95 -17.46
N GLY A 17 -8.52 1.09 -16.32
CA GLY A 17 -9.91 0.70 -16.06
C GLY A 17 -10.29 -0.75 -16.37
N ASP A 18 -9.93 -1.67 -15.47
CA ASP A 18 -10.74 -2.82 -14.98
C ASP A 18 -9.90 -3.81 -14.14
N GLY A 19 -8.57 -3.65 -14.12
CA GLY A 19 -7.63 -4.60 -13.53
C GLY A 19 -6.54 -3.99 -12.66
N GLU A 20 -6.83 -2.92 -11.93
CA GLU A 20 -5.84 -2.27 -11.06
C GLU A 20 -5.39 -3.23 -9.94
N VAL A 21 -4.09 -3.46 -9.86
CA VAL A 21 -3.47 -4.28 -8.82
C VAL A 21 -2.57 -3.41 -7.96
N VAL A 22 -2.89 -3.33 -6.66
CA VAL A 22 -2.06 -2.64 -5.67
C VAL A 22 -1.10 -3.65 -5.03
N VAL A 23 0.19 -3.44 -5.25
CA VAL A 23 1.26 -4.23 -4.60
C VAL A 23 1.89 -3.42 -3.49
N MET A 24 1.88 -3.95 -2.27
CA MET A 24 2.53 -3.32 -1.12
C MET A 24 3.70 -4.16 -0.60
N VAL A 25 4.85 -3.50 -0.42
CA VAL A 25 6.03 -4.11 0.21
C VAL A 25 6.11 -3.66 1.66
N ALA A 26 6.05 -4.62 2.59
CA ALA A 26 6.16 -4.37 4.02
C ALA A 26 7.41 -5.04 4.60
N ARG A 27 7.91 -4.51 5.72
CA ARG A 27 9.01 -5.14 6.46
C ARG A 27 8.55 -6.50 7.01
N LYS A 28 9.46 -7.47 7.02
CA LYS A 28 9.21 -8.76 7.67
C LYS A 28 8.83 -8.53 9.14
N GLY A 29 7.71 -9.12 9.57
CA GLY A 29 7.17 -8.94 10.93
C GLY A 29 6.15 -7.80 11.05
N THR A 30 5.90 -7.02 9.99
CA THR A 30 4.74 -6.14 9.95
C THR A 30 3.47 -6.99 10.06
N PRO A 31 2.57 -6.69 11.01
CA PRO A 31 1.39 -7.51 11.20
C PRO A 31 0.38 -7.27 10.06
N MET A 32 -0.33 -8.32 9.66
CA MET A 32 -1.20 -8.30 8.46
C MET A 32 -2.26 -7.20 8.50
N TRP A 33 -2.85 -6.91 9.67
CA TRP A 33 -3.85 -5.85 9.84
C TRP A 33 -3.32 -4.44 9.48
N ARG A 34 -2.02 -4.19 9.61
CA ARG A 34 -1.41 -2.93 9.16
C ARG A 34 -1.30 -2.87 7.66
N VAL A 35 -0.93 -3.98 7.02
CA VAL A 35 -0.86 -4.06 5.55
C VAL A 35 -2.25 -3.85 4.96
N VAL A 36 -3.26 -4.53 5.49
CA VAL A 36 -4.66 -4.39 5.03
C VAL A 36 -5.14 -2.95 5.11
N GLN A 37 -4.97 -2.27 6.25
CA GLN A 37 -5.37 -0.85 6.37
C GLN A 37 -4.65 0.07 5.38
N GLN A 38 -3.38 -0.20 5.08
CA GLN A 38 -2.64 0.61 4.12
C GLN A 38 -3.14 0.39 2.68
N ILE A 39 -3.55 -0.85 2.33
CA ILE A 39 -4.21 -1.14 1.05
C ILE A 39 -5.55 -0.41 0.98
N GLU A 40 -6.37 -0.53 2.03
CA GLU A 40 -7.70 0.10 2.09
C GLU A 40 -7.61 1.63 1.97
N SER A 41 -6.62 2.26 2.61
CA SER A 41 -6.37 3.70 2.43
C SER A 41 -6.02 4.04 0.98
N ALA A 42 -5.07 3.30 0.38
CA ALA A 42 -4.61 3.58 -0.98
C ALA A 42 -5.70 3.36 -2.04
N VAL A 43 -6.58 2.37 -1.85
CA VAL A 43 -7.70 2.08 -2.75
C VAL A 43 -8.89 3.02 -2.50
N GLY A 44 -9.10 3.45 -1.26
CA GLY A 44 -10.22 4.32 -0.87
C GLY A 44 -10.02 5.81 -1.19
N GLU A 45 -8.85 6.23 -1.62
CA GLU A 45 -8.54 7.61 -2.04
C GLU A 45 -8.92 7.90 -3.51
N ASN A 46 -9.70 7.03 -4.18
CA ASN A 46 -10.25 7.23 -5.52
C ASN A 46 -11.72 7.66 -5.54
#